data_AF-A0A943IVT0-F1
#
_entry.id   AF-A0A943IVT0-F1
#
_cell.length_a   1.000
_cell.length_b   1.000
_cell.length_c   1.000
_cell.angle_alpha   90.00
_cell.angle_beta   90.00
_cell.angle_gamma   90.00
#
_symmetry.space_group_name_H-M   'P 1'
#
loop_
_entity.id
_entity.type
_entity.pdbx_description
1 polymer ?
#
loop_
_entity_poly.entity_id
_entity_poly.type
_entity_poly.pdbx_seq_one_letter_code
_entity_poly.pdbx_strand_id
1 'polypeptide(L)' 'MQSIHLGDISTDGYALWKAVKELQTGEKQISLCELADSGIISDNAFRLIVQAVTIAHFGAAVFNNTKVRHD' A
#
# COMPACT_ATOMS: atom_id res chain seq x y z
N MET A 1 -13.33 -16.76 11.14
CA MET A 1 -12.28 -15.97 10.45
C MET A 1 -11.07 -16.87 10.31
N GLN A 2 -10.67 -17.17 9.07
CA GLN A 2 -9.54 -18.06 8.79
C GLN A 2 -8.24 -17.28 8.96
N SER A 3 -7.46 -17.65 9.98
CA SER A 3 -6.09 -17.17 10.20
C SER A 3 -5.20 -17.79 9.12
N ILE A 4 -4.79 -16.99 8.13
CA ILE A 4 -3.84 -17.40 7.10
C ILE A 4 -2.46 -17.41 7.77
N HIS A 5 -1.97 -18.60 8.14
CA HIS A 5 -0.64 -18.79 8.69
C HIS A 5 0.40 -18.76 7.56
N LEU A 6 0.85 -17.55 7.19
CA LEU A 6 2.04 -17.33 6.40
C LEU A 6 3.26 -17.69 7.26
N GLY A 7 4.12 -18.60 6.80
CA GLY A 7 5.32 -19.00 7.54
C GLY A 7 6.15 -17.79 7.96
N ASP A 8 6.30 -17.58 9.27
CA ASP A 8 7.03 -16.52 9.99
C ASP A 8 6.82 -15.05 9.58
N ILE A 9 6.11 -14.73 8.50
CA ILE A 9 5.84 -13.36 8.05
C ILE A 9 4.40 -12.97 8.38
N SER A 10 4.23 -11.78 8.95
CA SER A 10 2.90 -11.22 9.19
C SER A 10 2.17 -10.94 7.88
N THR A 11 0.84 -10.92 7.91
CA THR A 11 0.00 -10.53 6.77
C THR A 11 0.36 -9.15 6.23
N ASP A 12 0.70 -8.21 7.12
CA ASP A 12 1.24 -6.88 6.76
C ASP A 12 2.57 -6.97 6.01
N GLY A 13 3.51 -7.79 6.49
CA GLY A 13 4.80 -8.01 5.83
C GLY A 13 4.63 -8.63 4.45
N TYR A 14 3.68 -9.55 4.30
CA TYR A 14 3.35 -10.16 3.02
C TYR A 14 2.72 -9.17 2.04
N ALA A 15 1.81 -8.34 2.51
CA ALA A 15 1.20 -7.29 1.69
C ALA A 15 2.20 -6.25 1.23
N LEU A 16 3.13 -5.86 2.11
CA LEU A 16 4.21 -4.96 1.78
C LEU A 16 5.11 -5.56 0.69
N TRP A 17 5.49 -6.83 0.81
CA TRP A 17 6.27 -7.52 -0.22
C TRP A 17 5.54 -7.56 -1.57
N LYS A 18 4.24 -7.91 -1.58
CA LYS A 18 3.45 -7.93 -2.82
C LYS A 18 3.37 -6.54 -3.46
N ALA A 19 3.15 -5.49 -2.67
CA ALA A 19 3.11 -4.11 -3.16
C ALA A 19 4.46 -3.67 -3.75
N VAL A 20 5.57 -3.97 -3.08
CA VAL A 20 6.93 -3.67 -3.58
C VAL A 20 7.21 -4.42 -4.87
N LYS A 21 6.86 -5.71 -4.94
CA LYS A 21 7.08 -6.53 -6.13
C LYS A 21 6.27 -6.02 -7.32
N GLU A 22 5.00 -5.64 -7.11
CA GLU A 22 4.15 -5.03 -8.13
C GLU A 22 4.71 -3.70 -8.63
N LEU A 23 5.25 -2.85 -7.74
CA LEU A 23 5.95 -1.62 -8.12
C LEU A 23 7.22 -1.88 -8.95
N GLN A 24 7.96 -2.95 -8.64
CA GLN A 24 9.21 -3.29 -9.32
C GLN A 24 8.99 -3.92 -10.71
N THR A 25 8.01 -4.81 -10.85
CA THR A 25 7.79 -5.57 -12.09
C THR A 25 6.69 -4.98 -12.96
N GLY A 26 5.83 -4.12 -12.40
CA GLY A 26 4.59 -3.67 -13.04
C GLY A 26 3.52 -4.76 -13.15
N GLU A 27 3.78 -5.96 -12.63
CA GLU A 27 2.84 -7.08 -12.65
C GLU A 27 1.99 -7.08 -11.40
N LYS A 28 0.68 -7.17 -11.57
CA LYS A 28 -0.28 -7.27 -10.47
C LYS A 28 0.06 -8.45 -9.54
N GLN A 29 0.39 -8.16 -8.28
CA GLN A 29 0.64 -9.14 -7.24
C GLN A 29 -0.50 -9.17 -6.20
N ILE A 30 -1.18 -8.04 -5.96
CA ILE A 30 -2.27 -7.95 -4.99
C ILE A 30 -3.45 -7.16 -5.57
N SER A 31 -4.68 -7.62 -5.34
CA SER A 31 -5.86 -6.85 -5.70
C SER A 31 -6.18 -5.78 -4.64
N LEU A 32 -6.84 -4.71 -5.06
CA LEU A 32 -7.29 -3.66 -4.14
C LEU A 32 -8.23 -4.20 -3.04
N CYS A 33 -9.08 -5.17 -3.37
CA CYS A 33 -9.98 -5.80 -2.40
C CYS A 33 -9.22 -6.59 -1.33
N GLU A 34 -8.19 -7.34 -1.72
CA GLU A 34 -7.32 -8.05 -0.76
C GLU A 34 -6.50 -7.08 0.09
N LEU A 35 -6.05 -5.98 -0.50
CA LEU A 35 -5.26 -4.96 0.20
C LEU A 35 -6.10 -4.15 1.20
N ALA A 36 -7.37 -3.91 0.91
CA ALA A 36 -8.29 -3.13 1.75
C ALA A 36 -9.02 -3.96 2.83
N ASP A 37 -8.75 -5.26 2.93
CA ASP A 37 -9.34 -6.12 3.95
C ASP A 37 -8.74 -5.83 5.33
N SER A 38 -9.43 -5.00 6.12
CA SER A 38 -9.00 -4.60 7.46
C SER A 38 -9.03 -5.74 8.50
N GLY A 39 -9.62 -6.89 8.17
CA GLY A 39 -9.54 -8.11 8.98
C GLY A 39 -8.23 -8.88 8.82
N ILE A 40 -7.45 -8.58 7.77
CA ILE A 40 -6.22 -9.28 7.41
C ILE A 40 -5.03 -8.32 7.37
N ILE A 41 -5.24 -7.11 6.84
CA ILE A 41 -4.23 -6.06 6.66
C ILE A 41 -4.51 -4.96 7.69
N SER A 42 -3.48 -4.50 8.40
CA SER A 42 -3.66 -3.34 9.28
C SER A 42 -3.86 -2.06 8.49
N ASP A 43 -4.70 -1.15 8.99
CA ASP A 43 -4.89 0.19 8.40
C ASP A 43 -3.56 0.95 8.24
N ASN A 44 -2.59 0.66 9.11
CA ASN A 44 -1.26 1.24 9.03
C ASN A 44 -0.48 0.70 7.82
N ALA A 45 -0.46 -0.62 7.62
CA ALA A 45 0.18 -1.23 6.46
C ALA A 45 -0.49 -0.79 5.15
N PHE A 46 -1.82 -0.77 5.12
CA PHE A 46 -2.60 -0.25 4.00
C PHE A 46 -2.19 1.18 3.64
N ARG A 47 -2.20 2.09 4.63
CA ARG A 47 -1.85 3.50 4.43
C ARG A 47 -0.41 3.68 3.94
N LEU A 48 0.55 2.95 4.51
CA LEU A 48 1.94 3.00 4.08
C LEU A 48 2.11 2.55 2.63
N ILE A 49 1.46 1.45 2.24
CA ILE A 49 1.47 0.94 0.87
C ILE A 49 0.87 1.98 -0.09
N VAL A 50 -0.30 2.53 0.23
CA VAL A 50 -0.95 3.55 -0.60
C VAL A 50 -0.06 4.80 -0.75
N GLN A 51 0.53 5.29 0.33
CA GLN A 51 1.44 6.44 0.29
C GLN A 51 2.66 6.16 -0.59
N ALA A 52 3.31 5.00 -0.42
CA ALA A 52 4.47 4.62 -1.22
C ALA A 52 4.13 4.52 -2.71
N VAL A 53 3.01 3.87 -3.07
CA VAL A 53 2.55 3.76 -4.45
C VAL A 53 2.21 5.14 -5.03
N THR A 54 1.57 6.00 -4.26
CA THR A 54 1.22 7.37 -4.68
C THR A 54 2.49 8.17 -4.98
N ILE A 55 3.51 8.09 -4.11
CA ILE A 55 4.80 8.74 -4.34
C ILE A 55 5.52 8.14 -5.56
N ALA A 56 5.49 6.82 -5.74
CA ALA A 56 6.12 6.17 -6.88
C ALA A 56 5.47 6.60 -8.22
N HIS A 57 4.14 6.78 -8.24
CA HIS A 57 3.39 7.11 -9.45
C HIS A 57 3.43 8.60 -9.80
N PHE A 58 3.33 9.48 -8.80
CA PHE A 58 3.21 10.93 -9.00
C PHE A 58 4.49 11.71 -8.66
N GLY A 59 5.50 11.04 -8.08
CA GLY A 59 6.73 11.68 -7.63
C GLY A 59 6.49 12.78 -6.60
N ALA A 60 7.36 13.79 -6.59
CA ALA A 60 7.26 14.91 -5.66
C ALA A 60 6.00 15.80 -5.85
N ALA A 61 5.24 15.62 -6.94
CA ALA A 61 4.02 16.39 -7.19
C ALA A 61 2.94 16.17 -6.12
N VAL A 62 2.98 15.04 -5.41
CA VAL A 62 2.10 14.75 -4.26
C VAL A 62 2.21 15.79 -3.16
N PHE A 63 3.38 16.42 -3.01
CA PHE A 63 3.62 17.42 -1.97
C PHE A 63 3.18 18.84 -2.38
N ASN A 64 2.80 19.07 -3.65
CA ASN A 64 2.55 20.41 -4.19
C ASN A 64 1.14 20.98 -3.93
N ASN A 65 0.35 20.41 -3.04
CA ASN A 65 -1.01 20.88 -2.73
C ASN A 65 -1.09 21.96 -1.62
N THR A 66 -0.13 22.90 -1.55
CA THR A 66 -0.21 24.03 -0.62
C THR A 66 0.22 25.36 -1.24
N LYS A 67 -0.60 25.90 -2.14
CA LYS A 67 -0.91 27.34 -2.14
C LYS A 67 -2.39 27.53 -2.45
N VAL A 68 -3.25 27.21 -1.47
CA VAL A 68 -4.53 27.90 -1.35
C VAL A 68 -4.20 29.33 -0.93
N ARG A 69 -4.12 30.19 -1.94
CA ARG A 69 -4.09 31.64 -1.76
C ARG A 69 -5.49 32.05 -1.31
N HIS A 70 -5.65 32.25 -0.01
CA HIS A 70 -6.76 33.04 0.51
C HIS A 70 -6.38 34.51 0.29
N ASP A 71 -6.89 35.10 -0.79
CA ASP A 71 -7.02 36.55 -0.93
C ASP A 71 -8.33 36.99 -0.25
#